data_AF-A0A1Y4APR2-F1
#
_entry.id   AF-A0A1Y4APR2-F1
#
_cell.length_a   1.000
_cell.length_b   1.000
_cell.length_c   1.000
_cell.angle_alpha   90.00
_cell.angle_beta   90.00
_cell.angle_gamma   90.00
#
_symmetry.space_group_name_H-M   'P 1'
#
loop_
_entity.id
_entity.type
_entity.pdbx_description
1 polymer ?
#
loop_
_entity_poly.entity_id
_entity_poly.type
_entity_poly.pdbx_seq_one_letter_code
_entity_poly.pdbx_strand_id
1 'polypeptide(L)'
;MGTYASQEDAASPVYLADVGGIQVAFLGYTYGTNGITPTPPTVATLAVCGDVMSHMPVTNDAWDESQGRYDYTPIFEQARPYVEGADYAVANLETTLSTEGPYSGYPAFRSPAALAEDLKELGFDLMLTANNHCLDRGYSGLTATLDALDGAGLAHVGTYASQEDAASPVYLADVGGIQVAFLGYTYGTNGI
;
A
#
# COMPACT_ATOMS: atom_id res chain seq x y z
N MET A 1 19.86 5.65 -58.26
CA MET A 1 20.64 6.40 -57.26
C MET A 1 19.69 7.43 -56.65
N GLY A 2 19.06 7.07 -55.53
CA GLY A 2 18.15 7.98 -54.82
C GLY A 2 18.94 8.82 -53.83
N THR A 3 18.78 10.13 -53.92
CA THR A 3 19.40 11.14 -53.08
C THR A 3 18.85 11.06 -51.65
N TYR A 4 19.74 11.01 -50.65
CA TYR A 4 19.39 11.15 -49.23
C TYR A 4 18.93 12.58 -48.96
N ALA A 5 17.75 12.72 -48.35
CA ALA A 5 17.27 13.99 -47.81
C ALA A 5 18.02 14.34 -46.51
N SER A 6 18.24 15.64 -46.31
CA SER A 6 19.00 16.27 -45.23
C SER A 6 18.42 15.98 -43.83
N GLN A 7 19.32 15.80 -42.86
CA GLN A 7 19.04 15.80 -41.41
C GLN A 7 18.61 17.20 -40.95
N GLU A 8 17.34 17.54 -41.03
CA GLU A 8 16.76 18.61 -40.22
C GLU A 8 15.40 18.11 -39.70
N ASP A 9 15.16 18.33 -38.39
CA ASP A 9 13.94 18.03 -37.62
C ASP A 9 13.65 16.57 -37.21
N ALA A 10 14.47 16.02 -36.30
CA ALA A 10 14.03 14.89 -35.46
C ALA A 10 13.25 15.44 -34.25
N ALA A 11 11.91 15.51 -34.37
CA ALA A 11 11.01 15.80 -33.26
C ALA A 11 11.25 14.82 -32.09
N SER A 12 11.14 15.33 -30.86
CA SER A 12 11.37 14.59 -29.62
C SER A 12 10.55 13.28 -29.58
N PRO A 13 11.13 12.13 -29.19
CA PRO A 13 10.48 10.79 -29.25
C PRO A 13 9.40 10.57 -28.17
N VAL A 14 8.96 11.63 -27.51
CA VAL A 14 8.03 11.60 -26.39
C VAL A 14 6.75 12.30 -26.82
N TYR A 15 5.67 11.52 -26.95
CA TYR A 15 4.34 12.08 -27.06
C TYR A 15 3.77 12.23 -25.66
N LEU A 16 3.57 13.47 -25.21
CA LEU A 16 2.91 13.75 -23.95
C LEU A 16 1.42 13.94 -24.22
N ALA A 17 0.59 13.17 -23.51
CA ALA A 17 -0.86 13.37 -23.48
C ALA A 17 -1.28 13.83 -22.09
N ASP A 18 -2.26 14.73 -22.04
CA ASP A 18 -3.01 15.00 -20.81
C ASP A 18 -4.23 14.07 -20.79
N VAL A 19 -4.32 13.23 -19.76
CA VAL A 19 -5.47 12.37 -19.52
C VAL A 19 -6.06 12.75 -18.18
N GLY A 20 -6.97 13.73 -18.20
CA GLY A 20 -7.68 14.17 -16.99
C GLY A 20 -6.78 14.90 -15.98
N GLY A 21 -5.81 15.69 -16.45
CA GLY A 21 -4.87 16.43 -15.60
C GLY A 21 -3.61 15.65 -15.22
N ILE A 22 -3.46 14.42 -15.72
CA ILE A 22 -2.26 13.60 -15.57
C ILE A 22 -1.46 13.66 -16.87
N GLN A 23 -0.19 14.04 -16.79
CA GLN A 23 0.72 13.89 -17.91
C GLN A 23 1.12 12.42 -18.08
N VAL A 24 0.75 11.85 -19.23
CA VAL A 24 1.15 10.51 -19.66
C VAL A 24 2.15 10.65 -20.79
N ALA A 25 3.34 10.08 -20.63
CA ALA A 25 4.36 10.03 -21.67
C ALA A 25 4.29 8.72 -22.45
N PHE A 26 3.98 8.81 -23.74
CA PHE A 26 4.10 7.72 -24.70
C PHE A 26 5.47 7.81 -25.37
N LEU A 27 6.30 6.80 -25.11
CA LEU A 27 7.62 6.68 -25.72
C LEU A 27 7.49 5.89 -27.02
N GLY A 28 7.61 6.58 -28.16
CA GLY A 28 7.73 5.94 -29.45
C GLY A 28 9.17 5.44 -29.64
N TYR A 29 9.43 4.16 -29.36
CA TYR A 29 10.74 3.56 -29.63
C TYR A 29 10.75 2.84 -30.99
N THR A 30 11.46 3.40 -31.96
CA THR A 30 11.94 2.68 -33.14
C THR A 30 13.37 2.21 -32.89
N TYR A 31 13.59 0.89 -32.99
CA TYR A 31 14.93 0.29 -32.90
C TYR A 31 15.85 0.86 -33.99
N GLY A 32 16.90 1.59 -33.57
CA GLY A 32 18.11 1.88 -34.33
C GLY A 32 18.00 2.88 -35.49
N THR A 33 18.35 4.16 -35.25
CA THR A 33 18.83 5.07 -36.33
C THR A 33 19.88 6.11 -35.95
N ASN A 34 20.21 6.38 -34.66
CA ASN A 34 21.14 7.47 -34.30
C ASN A 34 22.39 7.08 -33.50
N GLY A 35 22.72 5.78 -33.36
CA GLY A 35 23.96 5.34 -32.69
C GLY A 35 24.03 5.62 -31.17
N ILE A 36 22.97 6.16 -30.58
CA ILE A 36 22.81 6.32 -29.12
C ILE A 36 22.12 5.06 -28.60
N THR A 37 22.78 4.32 -27.70
CA THR A 37 22.13 3.25 -26.93
C THR A 37 21.27 3.89 -25.85
N PRO A 38 19.94 3.77 -25.87
CA PRO A 38 19.10 4.28 -24.80
C PRO A 38 19.27 3.38 -23.57
N THR A 39 19.36 3.99 -22.38
CA THR A 39 19.14 3.27 -21.14
C THR A 39 17.63 3.00 -21.03
N PRO A 40 17.18 1.75 -20.86
CA PRO A 40 15.77 1.47 -20.60
C PRO A 40 15.29 2.23 -19.36
N PRO A 41 14.03 2.71 -19.32
CA PRO A 41 13.51 3.37 -18.14
C PRO A 41 13.44 2.39 -16.96
N THR A 42 13.65 2.89 -15.74
CA THR A 42 13.23 2.18 -14.53
C THR A 42 11.71 2.16 -14.50
N VAL A 43 11.12 0.97 -14.43
CA VAL A 43 9.67 0.77 -14.30
C VAL A 43 9.43 0.09 -12.97
N ALA A 44 8.50 0.66 -12.21
CA ALA A 44 8.09 0.11 -10.92
C ALA A 44 6.57 -0.03 -10.88
N THR A 45 6.10 -1.09 -10.21
CA THR A 45 4.69 -1.42 -10.02
C THR A 45 4.36 -1.27 -8.54
N LEU A 46 3.42 -0.38 -8.24
CA LEU A 46 2.90 -0.16 -6.88
C LEU A 46 1.47 -0.70 -6.81
N ALA A 47 1.21 -1.63 -5.90
CA ALA A 47 -0.15 -2.02 -5.55
C ALA A 47 -0.68 -1.09 -4.46
N VAL A 48 -1.79 -0.40 -4.73
CA VAL A 48 -2.48 0.46 -3.76
C VAL A 48 -3.88 -0.09 -3.55
N CYS A 49 -4.07 -0.73 -2.41
CA CYS A 49 -5.33 -1.36 -2.02
C CYS A 49 -6.13 -0.42 -1.11
N GLY A 50 -7.46 -0.58 -1.17
CA GLY A 50 -8.38 0.16 -0.30
C GLY A 50 -8.39 -0.39 1.13
N ASP A 51 -9.55 -0.28 1.76
CA ASP A 51 -9.71 -0.55 3.18
C ASP A 51 -9.61 -2.05 3.49
N VAL A 52 -8.61 -2.40 4.28
CA VAL A 52 -8.53 -3.66 5.00
C VAL A 52 -9.33 -3.50 6.28
N MET A 53 -10.55 -4.03 6.26
CA MET A 53 -11.52 -3.91 7.35
C MET A 53 -12.20 -5.26 7.60
N SER A 54 -12.28 -5.67 8.87
CA SER A 54 -12.88 -6.95 9.26
C SER A 54 -14.19 -6.73 10.01
N HIS A 55 -15.32 -6.84 9.31
CA HIS A 55 -16.62 -6.98 9.95
C HIS A 55 -16.75 -8.37 10.61
N MET A 56 -17.68 -8.52 11.56
CA MET A 56 -17.86 -9.79 12.28
C MET A 56 -18.00 -11.03 11.39
N PRO A 57 -18.70 -11.01 10.24
CA PRO A 57 -18.71 -12.17 9.35
C PRO A 57 -17.31 -12.55 8.85
N VAL A 58 -16.46 -11.57 8.50
CA VAL A 58 -15.07 -11.78 8.08
C VAL A 58 -14.23 -12.32 9.24
N THR A 59 -14.35 -11.69 10.43
CA THR A 59 -13.65 -12.15 11.63
C THR A 59 -14.04 -13.59 12.01
N ASN A 60 -15.32 -13.94 11.88
CA ASN A 60 -15.79 -15.28 12.20
C ASN A 60 -15.32 -16.32 11.17
N ASP A 61 -15.28 -15.95 9.89
CA ASP A 61 -14.79 -16.82 8.80
C ASP A 61 -13.27 -17.05 8.89
N ALA A 62 -12.53 -16.06 9.41
CA ALA A 62 -11.10 -16.17 9.65
C ALA A 62 -10.75 -17.12 10.82
N TRP A 63 -11.69 -17.62 11.61
CA TRP A 63 -11.38 -18.52 12.72
C TRP A 63 -11.09 -19.94 12.23
N ASP A 64 -9.84 -20.37 12.29
CA ASP A 64 -9.44 -21.76 12.02
C ASP A 64 -9.58 -22.60 13.31
N GLU A 65 -10.68 -23.35 13.40
CA GLU A 65 -10.95 -24.27 14.52
C GLU A 65 -9.87 -25.35 14.68
N SER A 66 -9.21 -25.77 13.59
CA SER A 66 -8.23 -26.84 13.63
C SER A 66 -6.90 -26.41 14.25
N GLN A 67 -6.57 -25.12 14.10
CA GLN A 67 -5.35 -24.52 14.65
C GLN A 67 -5.60 -23.69 15.90
N GLY A 68 -6.86 -23.37 16.21
CA GLY A 68 -7.23 -22.55 17.36
C GLY A 68 -6.71 -21.12 17.26
N ARG A 69 -6.64 -20.57 16.03
CA ARG A 69 -6.17 -19.21 15.74
C ARG A 69 -7.00 -18.57 14.63
N TYR A 70 -6.87 -17.25 14.52
CA TYR A 70 -7.38 -16.54 13.35
C TYR A 70 -6.36 -16.66 12.21
N ASP A 71 -6.86 -16.88 11.00
CA ASP A 71 -6.13 -16.96 9.73
C ASP A 71 -6.98 -16.27 8.66
N TYR A 72 -6.55 -15.08 8.26
CA TYR A 72 -7.18 -14.27 7.22
C TYR A 72 -6.67 -14.61 5.82
N THR A 73 -5.61 -15.42 5.67
CA THR A 73 -4.99 -15.70 4.38
C THR A 73 -5.98 -16.23 3.32
N PRO A 74 -6.96 -17.11 3.63
CA PRO A 74 -7.88 -17.61 2.61
C PRO A 74 -8.82 -16.52 2.08
N ILE A 75 -9.12 -15.50 2.89
CA ILE A 75 -10.02 -14.39 2.55
C ILE A 75 -9.38 -13.51 1.47
N PHE A 76 -8.05 -13.38 1.50
CA PHE A 76 -7.29 -12.53 0.58
C PHE A 76 -6.66 -13.28 -0.59
N GLU A 77 -6.87 -14.59 -0.71
CA GLU A 77 -6.17 -15.42 -1.71
C GLU A 77 -6.37 -14.94 -3.16
N GLN A 78 -7.55 -14.38 -3.48
CA GLN A 78 -7.80 -13.81 -4.81
C GLN A 78 -7.07 -12.47 -5.05
N ALA A 79 -6.69 -11.77 -3.99
CA ALA A 79 -5.90 -10.53 -4.07
C ALA A 79 -4.39 -10.81 -4.15
N ARG A 80 -3.93 -11.96 -3.64
CA ARG A 80 -2.51 -12.34 -3.55
C ARG A 80 -1.71 -12.08 -4.85
N PRO A 81 -2.16 -12.46 -6.06
CA PRO A 81 -1.36 -12.24 -7.28
C PRO A 81 -1.10 -10.75 -7.60
N TYR A 82 -1.98 -9.86 -7.14
CA TYR A 82 -1.83 -8.41 -7.34
C TYR A 82 -0.87 -7.80 -6.31
N VAL A 83 -0.82 -8.36 -5.11
CA VAL A 83 0.07 -7.94 -4.02
C VAL A 83 1.48 -8.44 -4.29
N GLU A 84 1.66 -9.75 -4.50
CA GLU A 84 2.97 -10.38 -4.75
C GLU A 84 3.59 -9.99 -6.11
N GLY A 85 2.76 -9.56 -7.07
CA GLY A 85 3.21 -9.12 -8.39
C GLY A 85 3.74 -7.68 -8.44
N ALA A 86 3.59 -6.91 -7.36
CA ALA A 86 4.06 -5.53 -7.27
C ALA A 86 5.49 -5.47 -6.70
N ASP A 87 6.21 -4.40 -7.02
CA ASP A 87 7.50 -4.10 -6.38
C ASP A 87 7.32 -3.59 -4.94
N TYR A 88 6.12 -3.08 -4.64
CA TYR A 88 5.71 -2.64 -3.31
C TYR A 88 4.18 -2.65 -3.20
N ALA A 89 3.63 -3.10 -2.08
CA ALA A 89 2.19 -3.18 -1.85
C ALA A 89 1.74 -2.45 -0.58
N VAL A 90 0.73 -1.60 -0.73
CA VAL A 90 0.19 -0.73 0.32
C VAL A 90 -1.31 -0.90 0.46
N ALA A 91 -1.83 -0.86 1.68
CA ALA A 91 -3.27 -0.81 1.94
C ALA A 91 -3.64 0.16 3.06
N ASN A 92 -4.91 0.56 3.14
CA ASN A 92 -5.44 1.31 4.29
C ASN A 92 -5.96 0.33 5.34
N LEU A 93 -5.37 0.29 6.53
CA LEU A 93 -5.85 -0.55 7.63
C LEU A 93 -6.95 0.20 8.41
N GLU A 94 -8.20 -0.04 8.04
CA GLU A 94 -9.39 0.65 8.60
C GLU A 94 -10.05 -0.14 9.73
N THR A 95 -9.24 -0.68 10.63
CA THR A 95 -9.68 -1.34 11.86
C THR A 95 -8.59 -1.22 12.93
N THR A 96 -8.99 -1.17 14.20
CA THR A 96 -8.04 -1.40 15.29
C THR A 96 -7.77 -2.90 15.45
N LEU A 97 -6.57 -3.25 15.90
CA LEU A 97 -6.13 -4.62 16.15
C LEU A 97 -5.99 -4.90 17.64
N SER A 98 -6.22 -6.16 18.04
CA SER A 98 -6.05 -6.61 19.41
C SER A 98 -5.76 -8.10 19.48
N THR A 99 -4.87 -8.50 20.40
CA THR A 99 -4.62 -9.91 20.72
C THR A 99 -5.74 -10.53 21.55
N GLU A 100 -6.61 -9.71 22.14
CA GLU A 100 -7.69 -10.15 23.03
C GLU A 100 -9.06 -9.72 22.52
N GLY A 101 -10.06 -10.54 22.82
CA GLY A 101 -11.46 -10.24 22.59
C GLY A 101 -12.12 -9.43 23.71
N PRO A 102 -13.45 -9.27 23.67
CA PRO A 102 -14.30 -9.63 22.53
C PRO A 102 -13.97 -8.75 21.32
N TYR A 103 -13.95 -9.36 20.14
CA TYR A 103 -13.83 -8.67 18.85
C TYR A 103 -15.17 -8.05 18.45
N SER A 104 -15.11 -7.03 17.60
CA SER A 104 -16.30 -6.35 17.12
C SER A 104 -16.08 -5.75 15.73
N GLY A 105 -17.15 -5.72 14.94
CA GLY A 105 -17.21 -4.94 13.69
C GLY A 105 -17.86 -3.57 13.93
N TYR A 106 -18.37 -2.97 12.86
CA TYR A 106 -19.12 -1.71 12.88
C TYR A 106 -20.11 -1.59 14.06
N PRO A 107 -20.24 -0.42 14.72
CA PRO A 107 -19.65 0.88 14.36
C PRO A 107 -18.26 1.16 14.92
N ALA A 108 -17.76 0.30 15.81
CA ALA A 108 -16.44 0.46 16.40
C ALA A 108 -15.70 -0.86 16.24
N PHE A 109 -14.69 -0.89 15.39
CA PHE A 109 -13.94 -2.09 15.06
C PHE A 109 -12.95 -2.45 16.17
N ARG A 110 -12.73 -3.76 16.30
CA ARG A 110 -11.65 -4.39 17.07
C ARG A 110 -11.43 -5.76 16.46
N SER A 111 -10.40 -5.90 15.64
CA SER A 111 -10.10 -7.11 14.89
C SER A 111 -8.95 -7.89 15.56
N PRO A 112 -8.88 -9.22 15.38
CA PRO A 112 -7.74 -10.03 15.80
C PRO A 112 -6.42 -9.51 15.23
N ALA A 113 -5.38 -9.46 16.07
CA ALA A 113 -4.04 -9.03 15.67
C ALA A 113 -3.38 -9.93 14.62
N ALA A 114 -3.83 -11.19 14.49
CA ALA A 114 -3.37 -12.12 13.44
C ALA A 114 -3.50 -11.53 12.02
N LEU A 115 -4.47 -10.62 11.80
CA LEU A 115 -4.61 -9.90 10.54
C LEU A 115 -3.32 -9.19 10.11
N ALA A 116 -2.51 -8.65 11.04
CA ALA A 116 -1.25 -8.00 10.68
C ALA A 116 -0.21 -9.02 10.14
N GLU A 117 -0.10 -10.18 10.78
CA GLU A 117 0.80 -11.26 10.35
C GLU A 117 0.36 -11.81 8.98
N ASP A 118 -0.94 -12.05 8.81
CA ASP A 118 -1.49 -12.59 7.58
C ASP A 118 -1.33 -11.61 6.40
N LEU A 119 -1.53 -10.29 6.62
CA LEU A 119 -1.24 -9.27 5.61
C LEU A 119 0.24 -9.25 5.23
N LYS A 120 1.14 -9.42 6.20
CA LYS A 120 2.56 -9.51 5.89
C LYS A 120 2.88 -10.76 5.06
N GLU A 121 2.28 -11.91 5.39
CA GLU A 121 2.43 -13.17 4.65
C GLU A 121 1.84 -13.09 3.23
N LEU A 122 0.79 -12.30 3.03
CA LEU A 122 0.20 -12.02 1.71
C LEU A 122 1.09 -11.16 0.81
N GLY A 123 2.15 -10.57 1.36
CA GLY A 123 3.11 -9.76 0.61
C GLY A 123 2.88 -8.25 0.71
N PHE A 124 2.04 -7.77 1.65
CA PHE A 124 1.96 -6.33 1.89
C PHE A 124 3.24 -5.80 2.56
N ASP A 125 3.60 -4.58 2.18
CA ASP A 125 4.80 -3.92 2.69
C ASP A 125 4.47 -2.83 3.71
N LEU A 126 3.38 -2.08 3.48
CA LEU A 126 3.02 -0.94 4.31
C LEU A 126 1.51 -0.77 4.51
N MET A 127 1.12 -0.41 5.73
CA MET A 127 -0.24 -0.04 6.10
C MET A 127 -0.37 1.46 6.35
N LEU A 128 -1.33 2.10 5.68
CA LEU A 128 -1.81 3.43 6.06
C LEU A 128 -2.77 3.26 7.24
N THR A 129 -2.52 3.98 8.33
CA THR A 129 -3.30 3.83 9.58
C THR A 129 -4.12 5.07 9.93
N ALA A 130 -3.93 6.18 9.21
CA ALA A 130 -4.75 7.39 9.37
C ALA A 130 -6.05 7.26 8.59
N ASN A 131 -7.13 6.90 9.27
CA ASN A 131 -8.49 6.87 8.74
C ASN A 131 -9.48 7.17 9.89
N ASN A 132 -10.78 7.11 9.61
CA ASN A 132 -11.79 7.46 10.61
C ASN A 132 -11.98 6.41 11.71
N HIS A 133 -11.51 5.19 11.51
CA HIS A 133 -11.64 4.08 12.47
C HIS A 133 -10.38 3.81 13.31
N CYS A 134 -9.31 4.60 13.10
CA CYS A 134 -8.04 4.40 13.79
C CYS A 134 -8.09 4.61 15.32
N LEU A 135 -9.16 5.26 15.82
CA LEU A 135 -9.41 5.50 17.25
C LEU A 135 -10.63 4.76 17.81
N ASP A 136 -11.17 3.75 17.12
CA ASP A 136 -12.38 3.03 17.57
C ASP A 136 -12.25 2.39 18.96
N ARG A 137 -11.01 2.16 19.40
CA ARG A 137 -10.66 1.64 20.74
C ARG A 137 -9.83 2.65 21.55
N GLY A 138 -9.95 3.93 21.20
CA GLY A 138 -9.20 5.03 21.77
C GLY A 138 -7.70 4.88 21.58
N TYR A 139 -6.94 5.62 22.38
CA TYR A 139 -5.47 5.60 22.34
C TYR A 139 -4.89 4.20 22.56
N SER A 140 -5.44 3.41 23.49
CA SER A 140 -5.00 2.03 23.73
C SER A 140 -5.20 1.12 22.51
N GLY A 141 -6.25 1.37 21.74
CA GLY A 141 -6.52 0.68 20.49
C GLY A 141 -5.53 1.01 19.39
N LEU A 142 -5.24 2.31 19.26
CA LEU A 142 -4.23 2.81 18.35
C LEU A 142 -2.87 2.18 18.67
N THR A 143 -2.40 2.27 19.91
CA THR A 143 -1.08 1.73 20.28
C THR A 143 -1.02 0.22 20.10
N ALA A 144 -2.06 -0.52 20.50
CA ALA A 144 -2.12 -1.97 20.27
C ALA A 144 -2.11 -2.34 18.78
N THR A 145 -2.64 -1.47 17.91
CA THR A 145 -2.58 -1.65 16.46
C THR A 145 -1.17 -1.44 15.94
N LEU A 146 -0.49 -0.38 16.39
CA LEU A 146 0.91 -0.13 16.02
C LEU A 146 1.83 -1.27 16.50
N ASP A 147 1.65 -1.72 17.74
CA ASP A 147 2.42 -2.83 18.31
C ASP A 147 2.21 -4.14 17.52
N ALA A 148 0.99 -4.40 17.04
CA ALA A 148 0.70 -5.57 16.21
C ALA A 148 1.37 -5.49 14.84
N LEU A 149 1.39 -4.31 14.22
CA LEU A 149 2.05 -4.07 12.94
C LEU A 149 3.57 -4.20 13.07
N ASP A 150 4.15 -3.57 14.10
CA ASP A 150 5.59 -3.66 14.42
C ASP A 150 6.00 -5.10 14.74
N GLY A 151 5.18 -5.83 15.51
CA GLY A 151 5.38 -7.23 15.84
C GLY A 151 5.36 -8.16 14.62
N ALA A 152 4.51 -7.86 13.63
CA ALA A 152 4.46 -8.57 12.35
C ALA A 152 5.58 -8.15 11.37
N GLY A 153 6.33 -7.08 11.67
CA GLY A 153 7.30 -6.51 10.74
C GLY A 153 6.64 -5.86 9.52
N LEU A 154 5.43 -5.33 9.68
CA LEU A 154 4.67 -4.64 8.65
C LEU A 154 4.81 -3.13 8.87
N ALA A 155 5.38 -2.42 7.89
CA ALA A 155 5.60 -0.99 8.04
C ALA A 155 4.26 -0.25 8.12
N HIS A 156 4.24 0.90 8.79
CA HIS A 156 3.03 1.72 8.88
C HIS A 156 3.31 3.21 8.90
N VAL A 157 2.32 3.98 8.45
CA VAL A 157 2.36 5.45 8.47
C VAL A 157 0.94 6.02 8.60
N GLY A 158 0.81 7.11 9.35
CA GLY A 158 -0.41 7.91 9.44
C GLY A 158 -0.86 8.18 10.88
N THR A 159 -0.76 7.19 11.76
CA THR A 159 -0.95 7.35 13.20
C THR A 159 0.35 7.09 13.95
N TYR A 160 0.47 7.67 15.14
CA TYR A 160 1.69 7.63 15.94
C TYR A 160 1.33 7.52 17.42
N ALA A 161 2.14 6.80 18.20
CA ALA A 161 1.94 6.65 19.64
C ALA A 161 2.24 7.95 20.40
N SER A 162 3.05 8.85 19.84
CA SER A 162 3.39 10.14 20.44
C SER A 162 3.65 11.24 19.39
N GLN A 163 3.72 12.50 19.85
CA GLN A 163 4.14 13.61 18.99
C GLN A 163 5.61 13.50 18.58
N GLU A 164 6.44 12.86 19.41
CA GLU A 164 7.85 12.61 19.09
C GLU A 164 7.95 11.62 17.93
N ASP A 165 7.19 10.53 17.98
CA ASP A 165 7.13 9.55 16.87
C ASP A 165 6.61 10.21 15.59
N ALA A 166 5.60 11.09 15.70
CA ALA A 166 5.05 11.85 14.57
C ALA A 166 6.03 12.85 13.96
N ALA A 167 7.08 13.25 14.68
CA ALA A 167 8.14 14.12 14.20
C ALA A 167 9.25 13.36 13.44
N SER A 168 9.12 12.03 13.31
CA SER A 168 10.05 11.20 12.54
C SER A 168 10.10 11.62 11.07
N PRO A 169 11.22 11.38 10.37
CA PRO A 169 11.31 11.61 8.94
C PRO A 169 10.19 10.90 8.17
N VAL A 170 9.79 11.48 7.04
CA VAL A 170 8.80 10.84 6.14
C VAL A 170 9.29 9.45 5.75
N TYR A 171 8.39 8.47 5.82
CA TYR A 171 8.71 7.10 5.43
C TYR A 171 9.01 7.03 3.94
N LEU A 172 10.22 6.57 3.60
CA LEU A 172 10.69 6.37 2.24
C LEU A 172 10.90 4.88 1.98
N ALA A 173 10.37 4.37 0.88
CA ALA A 173 10.56 3.00 0.44
C ALA A 173 11.15 2.95 -0.97
N ASP A 174 11.94 1.91 -1.23
CA ASP A 174 12.37 1.57 -2.59
C ASP A 174 11.26 0.76 -3.27
N VAL A 175 10.67 1.33 -4.32
CA VAL A 175 9.65 0.70 -5.15
C VAL A 175 10.27 0.49 -6.53
N GLY A 176 10.75 -0.73 -6.81
CA GLY A 176 11.31 -1.09 -8.11
C GLY A 176 12.50 -0.23 -8.56
N GLY A 177 13.32 0.25 -7.63
CA GLY A 177 14.45 1.15 -7.88
C GLY A 177 14.09 2.65 -7.83
N ILE A 178 12.87 2.99 -7.42
CA ILE A 178 12.38 4.37 -7.28
C ILE A 178 12.09 4.64 -5.80
N GLN A 179 12.70 5.69 -5.23
CA GLN A 179 12.40 6.11 -3.86
C GLN A 179 11.04 6.83 -3.81
N VAL A 180 10.09 6.27 -3.04
CA VAL A 180 8.73 6.78 -2.88
C VAL A 180 8.48 7.15 -1.41
N ALA A 181 7.92 8.35 -1.19
CA ALA A 181 7.49 8.81 0.12
C ALA A 181 6.02 8.47 0.37
N PHE A 182 5.72 7.86 1.51
CA PHE A 182 4.37 7.53 1.93
C PHE A 182 3.91 8.43 3.08
N LEU A 183 2.71 8.99 2.94
CA LEU A 183 2.09 9.86 3.92
C LEU A 183 0.62 9.48 4.08
N GLY A 184 0.17 9.30 5.33
CA GLY A 184 -1.22 9.02 5.68
C GLY A 184 -1.83 10.19 6.44
N TYR A 185 -3.02 10.63 6.02
CA TYR A 185 -3.77 11.70 6.68
C TYR A 185 -5.25 11.34 6.72
N THR A 186 -5.92 11.69 7.82
CA THR A 186 -7.38 11.59 7.92
C THR A 186 -7.99 12.95 8.23
N TYR A 187 -9.19 13.19 7.71
CA TYR A 187 -10.00 14.37 8.04
C TYR A 187 -10.52 14.31 9.49
N GLY A 188 -10.78 13.11 10.02
CA GLY A 188 -11.32 12.92 11.37
C GLY A 188 -11.45 11.46 11.75
N THR A 189 -11.88 11.21 12.99
CA THR A 189 -11.82 9.93 13.71
C THR A 189 -13.20 9.54 14.25
N ASN A 190 -14.25 9.73 13.43
CA ASN A 190 -15.66 9.50 13.82
C ASN A 190 -16.13 10.26 15.09
N GLY A 191 -15.46 11.37 15.43
CA GLY A 191 -15.78 12.19 16.61
C GLY A 191 -15.09 11.78 17.90
N ILE A 192 -14.07 10.91 17.82
CA ILE A 192 -13.21 10.46 18.92
C ILE A 192 -11.95 11.33 19.01
#